data_AF-A0A1W9X8L7-F1
#
_entry.id   AF-A0A1W9X8L7-F1
#
_cell.length_a   1.000
_cell.length_b   1.000
_cell.length_c   1.000
_cell.angle_alpha   90.00
_cell.angle_beta   90.00
_cell.angle_gamma   90.00
#
_symmetry.space_group_name_H-M   'P 1'
#
loop_
_entity.id
_entity.type
_entity.pdbx_description
1 polymer ?
#
loop_
_entity_poly.entity_id
_entity_poly.type
_entity_poly.pdbx_seq_one_letter_code
_entity_poly.pdbx_strand_id
1 'polypeptide(L)'
;MENETQSVITSKKIRIYPKHENLWFEALNLFRRAYNLSIEFMRKGRKPSSEFRTQICDWCIIECEENETNYNSNLVQAAYRKACETRTAVLKKRVKGEKAEMSFMSRNAPQQYFVVPRLSSNKQIFPRILKGCKWTEEAPKEAVGQTVIVTYTNSQWKACVKLNQSVEQTKTQSLSIVALDPGVRTFQTALSFDSAVSYGEGFVNDRLVPLMLELDALLSARDKLHREDKSKQWVKDRLKNINRRIAKVRARQQNLVDDLHRRVAYDLVSNHDVILLPTFETKQMVSRRDETRKRFLRRKTVRGMLGLAHYKFKQTLKWMAKKYGKTVIDANESYTSKTLWDGSILKCLGGKASILFQGSIVNRDIHGARNILIRFLTKVIDGLSPQGAYPLNITKAGFCGFGVFK
;
A
#
# COMPACT_ATOMS: atom_id res chain seq x y z
N MET A 1 -28.82 2.75 24.89
CA MET A 1 -27.75 3.56 24.28
C MET A 1 -27.84 3.35 22.78
N GLU A 2 -28.29 4.35 22.05
CA GLU A 2 -28.42 4.27 20.59
C GLU A 2 -27.03 4.20 19.96
N ASN A 3 -26.79 3.16 19.15
CA ASN A 3 -25.59 3.06 18.34
C ASN A 3 -25.69 4.09 17.21
N GLU A 4 -24.91 5.17 17.28
CA GLU A 4 -24.79 6.10 16.16
C GLU A 4 -24.16 5.37 14.96
N THR A 5 -24.98 5.08 13.95
CA THR A 5 -24.50 4.49 12.69
C THR A 5 -23.83 5.57 11.85
N GLN A 6 -22.50 5.52 11.74
CA GLN A 6 -21.77 6.41 10.86
C GLN A 6 -21.63 5.78 9.46
N SER A 7 -22.06 6.50 8.42
CA SER A 7 -21.83 6.08 7.03
C SER A 7 -20.41 6.46 6.58
N VAL A 8 -19.57 5.48 6.26
CA VAL A 8 -18.22 5.73 5.76
C VAL A 8 -18.14 5.37 4.28
N ILE A 9 -17.77 6.34 3.44
CA ILE A 9 -17.50 6.10 2.01
C ILE A 9 -16.12 5.44 1.89
N THR A 10 -16.11 4.22 1.40
CA THR A 10 -14.90 3.43 1.14
C THR A 10 -14.78 3.06 -0.34
N SER A 11 -13.65 2.45 -0.70
CA SER A 11 -13.42 1.93 -2.05
C SER A 11 -13.20 0.43 -2.01
N LYS A 12 -13.89 -0.31 -2.87
CA LYS A 12 -13.69 -1.76 -3.06
C LYS A 12 -12.94 -2.00 -4.37
N LYS A 13 -11.89 -2.83 -4.32
CA LYS A 13 -11.09 -3.20 -5.50
C LYS A 13 -11.46 -4.61 -5.94
N ILE A 14 -12.14 -4.73 -7.07
CA ILE A 14 -12.68 -6.00 -7.58
C ILE A 14 -11.85 -6.46 -8.78
N ARG A 15 -11.60 -7.77 -8.89
CA ARG A 15 -10.92 -8.38 -10.03
C ARG A 15 -11.90 -8.49 -11.20
N ILE A 16 -11.45 -8.10 -12.39
CA ILE A 16 -12.26 -8.19 -13.60
C ILE A 16 -11.48 -8.90 -14.72
N TYR A 17 -12.22 -9.48 -15.65
CA TYR A 17 -11.71 -10.19 -16.82
C TYR A 17 -12.38 -9.61 -18.08
N PRO A 18 -11.66 -8.76 -18.84
CA PRO A 18 -12.11 -8.28 -20.14
C PRO A 18 -12.49 -9.42 -21.07
N LYS A 19 -13.60 -9.28 -21.81
CA LYS A 19 -13.92 -10.24 -22.90
C LYS A 19 -12.97 -10.08 -24.08
N HIS A 20 -12.68 -8.83 -24.44
CA HIS A 20 -11.77 -8.46 -25.52
C HIS A 20 -10.65 -7.57 -24.97
N GLU A 21 -9.53 -8.18 -24.55
CA GLU A 21 -8.47 -7.47 -23.82
C GLU A 21 -7.80 -6.35 -24.65
N ASN A 22 -7.71 -6.51 -25.98
CA ASN A 22 -7.13 -5.51 -26.88
C ASN A 22 -7.84 -4.16 -26.78
N LEU A 23 -9.19 -4.14 -26.74
CA LEU A 23 -9.99 -2.92 -26.61
C LEU A 23 -9.72 -2.18 -25.29
N TRP A 24 -9.39 -2.93 -24.23
CA TRP A 24 -9.05 -2.35 -22.93
C TRP A 24 -7.64 -1.75 -22.94
N PHE A 25 -6.70 -2.34 -23.67
CA PHE A 25 -5.38 -1.75 -23.90
C PHE A 25 -5.45 -0.51 -24.79
N GLU A 26 -6.29 -0.51 -25.83
CA GLU A 26 -6.60 0.70 -26.62
C GLU A 26 -7.13 1.82 -25.72
N ALA A 27 -8.09 1.53 -24.84
CA ALA A 27 -8.61 2.50 -23.88
C ALA A 27 -7.53 3.05 -22.92
N LEU A 28 -6.61 2.20 -22.44
CA LEU A 28 -5.44 2.66 -21.66
C LEU A 28 -4.55 3.61 -22.46
N ASN A 29 -4.29 3.28 -23.72
CA ASN A 29 -3.44 4.08 -24.60
C ASN A 29 -4.07 5.43 -24.91
N LEU A 30 -5.37 5.47 -25.24
CA LEU A 30 -6.12 6.69 -25.50
C LEU A 30 -6.16 7.59 -24.26
N PHE A 31 -6.49 7.04 -23.09
CA PHE A 31 -6.50 7.80 -21.84
C PHE A 31 -5.12 8.39 -21.53
N ARG A 32 -4.06 7.59 -21.66
CA ARG A 32 -2.67 8.02 -21.46
C ARG A 32 -2.29 9.14 -22.46
N ARG A 33 -2.66 9.00 -23.73
CA ARG A 33 -2.33 9.97 -24.78
C ARG A 33 -3.01 11.31 -24.51
N ALA A 34 -4.32 11.31 -24.27
CA ALA A 34 -5.08 12.50 -23.91
C ALA A 34 -4.54 13.18 -22.65
N TYR A 35 -4.18 12.41 -21.61
CA TYR A 35 -3.56 12.95 -20.40
C TYR A 35 -2.20 13.61 -20.71
N ASN A 36 -1.35 12.96 -21.49
CA ASN A 36 -0.01 13.50 -21.81
C ASN A 36 -0.09 14.77 -22.66
N LEU A 37 -0.96 14.82 -23.67
CA LEU A 37 -1.24 16.04 -24.44
C LEU A 37 -1.72 17.17 -23.52
N SER A 38 -2.61 16.84 -22.58
CA SER A 38 -3.08 17.78 -21.56
C SER A 38 -1.94 18.36 -20.72
N ILE A 39 -1.04 17.52 -20.22
CA ILE A 39 0.11 17.95 -19.41
C ILE A 39 1.11 18.76 -20.24
N GLU A 40 1.33 18.41 -21.51
CA GLU A 40 2.27 19.12 -22.38
C GLU A 40 1.89 20.60 -22.54
N PHE A 41 0.61 20.87 -22.81
CA PHE A 41 0.10 22.24 -22.92
C PHE A 41 0.19 23.01 -21.61
N MET A 42 -0.14 22.34 -20.49
CA MET A 42 -0.04 22.97 -19.18
C MET A 42 1.41 23.28 -18.81
N ARG A 43 2.37 22.46 -19.25
CA ARG A 43 3.81 22.74 -19.11
C ARG A 43 4.26 23.94 -19.96
N LYS A 44 3.64 24.16 -21.13
CA LYS A 44 3.84 25.36 -21.98
C LYS A 44 3.17 26.64 -21.43
N GLY A 45 2.67 26.62 -20.19
CA GLY A 45 2.06 27.79 -19.53
C GLY A 45 0.61 28.06 -19.88
N ARG A 46 -0.03 27.24 -20.74
CA ARG A 46 -1.43 27.42 -21.11
C ARG A 46 -2.36 27.02 -19.94
N LYS A 47 -3.38 27.85 -19.68
CA LYS A 47 -4.40 27.56 -18.68
C LYS A 47 -5.43 26.57 -19.24
N PRO A 48 -5.93 25.61 -18.44
CA PRO A 48 -7.00 24.72 -18.86
C PRO A 48 -8.27 25.52 -19.23
N SER A 49 -8.76 25.36 -20.45
CA SER A 49 -9.99 25.97 -20.96
C SER A 49 -10.85 24.94 -21.71
N SER A 50 -12.11 25.30 -22.01
CA SER A 50 -13.03 24.51 -22.82
C SER A 50 -12.52 24.33 -24.26
N GLU A 51 -11.96 25.38 -24.85
CA GLU A 51 -11.32 25.33 -26.17
C GLU A 51 -10.16 24.33 -26.18
N PHE A 52 -9.29 24.40 -25.17
CA PHE A 52 -8.17 23.47 -25.07
C PHE A 52 -8.62 22.01 -24.94
N ARG A 53 -9.70 21.76 -24.19
CA ARG A 53 -10.31 20.43 -24.11
C ARG A 53 -10.79 19.93 -25.48
N THR A 54 -11.35 20.82 -26.30
CA THR A 54 -11.85 20.51 -27.64
C THR A 54 -10.69 20.16 -28.56
N GLN A 55 -9.63 20.97 -28.58
CA GLN A 55 -8.40 20.68 -29.34
C GLN A 55 -7.80 19.30 -29.01
N ILE A 56 -7.76 18.90 -27.73
CA ILE A 56 -7.29 17.56 -27.35
C ILE A 56 -8.22 16.47 -27.90
N CYS A 57 -9.54 16.70 -27.89
CA CYS A 57 -10.49 15.76 -28.46
C CYS A 57 -10.25 15.59 -29.96
N ASP A 58 -10.11 16.68 -30.69
CA ASP A 58 -9.92 16.68 -32.14
C ASP A 58 -8.64 15.94 -32.54
N TRP A 59 -7.53 16.21 -31.85
CA TRP A 59 -6.28 15.48 -32.08
C TRP A 59 -6.37 14.00 -31.76
N CYS A 60 -7.03 13.63 -30.67
CA CYS A 60 -7.26 12.23 -30.36
C CYS A 60 -8.18 11.55 -31.37
N ILE A 61 -9.09 12.26 -32.03
CA ILE A 61 -9.92 11.72 -33.12
C ILE A 61 -9.02 11.40 -34.32
N ILE A 62 -8.26 12.38 -34.80
CA ILE A 62 -7.34 12.22 -35.94
C ILE A 62 -6.37 11.06 -35.69
N GLU A 63 -5.71 11.02 -34.54
CA GLU A 63 -4.80 9.92 -34.21
C GLU A 63 -5.52 8.56 -34.11
N CYS A 64 -6.77 8.51 -33.66
CA CYS A 64 -7.51 7.25 -33.61
C CYS A 64 -7.86 6.75 -35.02
N GLU A 65 -8.23 7.66 -35.93
CA GLU A 65 -8.54 7.36 -37.33
C GLU A 65 -7.31 6.85 -38.08
N GLU A 66 -6.18 7.53 -37.96
CA GLU A 66 -4.90 7.14 -38.58
C GLU A 66 -4.40 5.76 -38.14
N ASN A 67 -4.68 5.38 -36.88
CA ASN A 67 -4.22 4.12 -36.30
C ASN A 67 -5.31 3.03 -36.30
N GLU A 68 -6.48 3.27 -36.89
CA GLU A 68 -7.62 2.35 -36.90
C GLU A 68 -8.03 1.87 -35.48
N THR A 69 -8.00 2.78 -34.50
CA THR A 69 -8.34 2.49 -33.10
C THR A 69 -9.64 3.14 -32.65
N ASN A 70 -10.25 2.59 -31.60
CA ASN A 70 -11.55 3.07 -31.12
C ASN A 70 -11.45 4.38 -30.34
N TYR A 71 -12.06 5.45 -30.87
CA TYR A 71 -12.20 6.72 -30.15
C TYR A 71 -13.31 6.68 -29.08
N ASN A 72 -13.08 7.35 -27.95
CA ASN A 72 -14.10 7.59 -26.94
C ASN A 72 -13.95 8.97 -26.27
N SER A 73 -14.92 9.84 -26.49
CA SER A 73 -14.91 11.19 -25.89
C SER A 73 -14.91 11.16 -24.36
N ASN A 74 -15.64 10.24 -23.72
CA ASN A 74 -15.69 10.18 -22.25
C ASN A 74 -14.33 9.84 -21.62
N LEU A 75 -13.53 8.97 -22.24
CA LEU A 75 -12.17 8.63 -21.81
C LEU A 75 -11.24 9.82 -21.95
N VAL A 76 -11.28 10.51 -23.09
CA VAL A 76 -10.46 11.71 -23.36
C VAL A 76 -10.80 12.82 -22.37
N GLN A 77 -12.09 13.10 -22.16
CA GLN A 77 -12.52 14.09 -21.17
C GLN A 77 -12.14 13.69 -19.74
N ALA A 78 -12.22 12.41 -19.38
CA ALA A 78 -11.77 11.93 -18.07
C ALA A 78 -10.26 12.12 -17.88
N ALA A 79 -9.46 11.87 -18.92
CA ALA A 79 -8.02 12.07 -18.92
C ALA A 79 -7.66 13.56 -18.77
N TYR A 80 -8.35 14.44 -19.49
CA TYR A 80 -8.21 15.90 -19.36
C TYR A 80 -8.52 16.39 -17.94
N ARG A 81 -9.67 15.96 -17.36
CA ARG A 81 -10.02 16.29 -15.98
C ARG A 81 -8.94 15.81 -15.01
N LYS A 82 -8.41 14.61 -15.24
CA LYS A 82 -7.33 14.06 -14.41
C LYS A 82 -6.05 14.89 -14.50
N ALA A 83 -5.69 15.37 -15.68
CA ALA A 83 -4.55 16.28 -15.86
C ALA A 83 -4.76 17.62 -15.11
N CYS A 84 -5.98 18.17 -15.13
CA CYS A 84 -6.33 19.38 -14.38
C CYS A 84 -6.23 19.18 -12.86
N GLU A 85 -6.68 18.04 -12.35
CA GLU A 85 -6.49 17.65 -10.94
C GLU A 85 -5.00 17.57 -10.58
N THR A 86 -4.19 16.92 -11.42
CA THR A 86 -2.73 16.83 -11.22
C THR A 86 -2.10 18.22 -11.16
N ARG A 87 -2.44 19.11 -12.09
CA ARG A 87 -1.96 20.50 -12.10
C ARG A 87 -2.31 21.20 -10.78
N THR A 88 -3.55 21.09 -10.34
CA THR A 88 -4.01 21.71 -9.09
C THR A 88 -3.25 21.17 -7.88
N ALA A 89 -3.02 19.86 -7.81
CA ALA A 89 -2.25 19.23 -6.75
C ALA A 89 -0.79 19.70 -6.74
N VAL A 90 -0.16 19.82 -7.92
CA VAL A 90 1.21 20.32 -8.07
C VAL A 90 1.31 21.79 -7.64
N LEU A 91 0.36 22.63 -8.05
CA LEU A 91 0.33 24.04 -7.63
C LEU A 91 0.21 24.17 -6.11
N LYS A 92 -0.69 23.40 -5.48
CA LYS A 92 -0.83 23.37 -4.01
C LYS A 92 0.46 22.99 -3.29
N LYS A 93 1.23 22.04 -3.84
CA LYS A 93 2.55 21.65 -3.30
C LYS A 93 3.59 22.75 -3.45
N ARG A 94 3.65 23.39 -4.63
CA ARG A 94 4.58 24.51 -4.89
C ARG A 94 4.32 25.70 -3.98
N VAL A 95 3.06 26.02 -3.72
CA VAL A 95 2.67 27.07 -2.76
C VAL A 95 3.17 26.75 -1.34
N LYS A 96 3.28 25.47 -0.98
CA LYS A 96 3.87 25.02 0.30
C LYS A 96 5.41 24.97 0.28
N GLY A 97 6.06 25.42 -0.79
CA GLY A 97 7.51 25.34 -0.96
C GLY A 97 8.04 23.96 -1.38
N GLU A 98 7.18 22.97 -1.64
CA GLU A 98 7.60 21.64 -2.09
C GLU A 98 7.94 21.64 -3.58
N LYS A 99 9.07 21.02 -3.95
CA LYS A 99 9.40 20.74 -5.35
C LYS A 99 8.42 19.72 -5.92
N ALA A 100 7.59 20.14 -6.87
CA ALA A 100 6.62 19.28 -7.53
C ALA A 100 6.52 19.59 -9.03
N GLU A 101 6.40 18.54 -9.84
CA GLU A 101 6.28 18.63 -11.29
C GLU A 101 5.12 17.78 -11.80
N MET A 102 4.50 18.26 -12.87
CA MET A 102 3.49 17.50 -13.62
C MET A 102 4.22 16.50 -14.51
N SER A 103 4.09 15.20 -14.27
CA SER A 103 4.77 14.16 -15.06
C SER A 103 3.85 13.50 -16.09
N PHE A 104 4.44 13.04 -17.20
CA PHE A 104 3.74 12.23 -18.20
C PHE A 104 3.51 10.81 -17.71
N MET A 105 2.41 10.20 -18.17
CA MET A 105 2.15 8.79 -18.00
C MET A 105 2.95 7.96 -19.01
N SER A 106 3.64 6.93 -18.53
CA SER A 106 4.45 6.02 -19.33
C SER A 106 3.64 4.83 -19.84
N ARG A 107 3.93 4.39 -21.08
CA ARG A 107 3.39 3.14 -21.67
C ARG A 107 3.98 1.90 -21.00
N ASN A 108 5.17 2.02 -20.40
CA ASN A 108 5.87 0.92 -19.73
C ASN A 108 5.75 0.99 -18.20
N ALA A 109 4.81 1.81 -17.70
CA ALA A 109 4.57 1.91 -16.26
C ALA A 109 4.13 0.54 -15.71
N PRO A 110 4.67 0.08 -14.55
CA PRO A 110 4.27 -1.19 -13.94
C PRO A 110 2.77 -1.27 -13.62
N GLN A 111 2.17 -0.11 -13.34
CA GLN A 111 0.75 0.08 -13.14
C GLN A 111 0.24 1.13 -14.13
N GLN A 112 -0.81 0.76 -14.86
CA GLN A 112 -1.53 1.63 -15.79
C GLN A 112 -2.98 1.71 -15.36
N TYR A 113 -3.65 2.81 -15.71
CA TYR A 113 -5.07 2.96 -15.38
C TYR A 113 -5.77 3.90 -16.35
N PHE A 114 -7.09 3.80 -16.39
CA PHE A 114 -7.98 4.80 -16.96
C PHE A 114 -9.15 5.05 -16.02
N VAL A 115 -9.80 6.20 -16.18
CA VAL A 115 -10.94 6.61 -15.36
C VAL A 115 -12.22 6.47 -16.17
N VAL A 116 -13.21 5.83 -15.56
CA VAL A 116 -14.58 5.69 -16.07
C VAL A 116 -15.43 6.69 -15.29
N PRO A 117 -15.88 7.80 -15.90
CA PRO A 117 -16.61 8.84 -15.16
C PRO A 117 -17.90 8.36 -14.52
N ARG A 118 -18.58 7.39 -15.16
CA ARG A 118 -19.88 6.89 -14.74
C ARG A 118 -20.00 5.40 -15.06
N LEU A 119 -20.19 4.57 -14.04
CA LEU A 119 -20.55 3.16 -14.21
C LEU A 119 -21.99 3.04 -14.74
N SER A 120 -22.24 2.14 -15.70
CA SER A 120 -23.58 1.94 -16.25
C SER A 120 -24.54 1.33 -15.23
N SER A 121 -25.84 1.49 -15.47
CA SER A 121 -26.92 0.85 -14.69
C SER A 121 -26.74 -0.66 -14.59
N ASN A 122 -26.34 -1.29 -15.70
CA ASN A 122 -26.07 -2.73 -15.80
C ASN A 122 -24.68 -3.13 -15.25
N LYS A 123 -24.01 -2.25 -14.48
CA LYS A 123 -22.68 -2.49 -13.88
C LYS A 123 -21.60 -2.84 -14.91
N GLN A 124 -21.74 -2.34 -16.14
CA GLN A 124 -20.79 -2.55 -17.24
C GLN A 124 -19.89 -1.31 -17.40
N ILE A 125 -18.63 -1.56 -17.73
CA ILE A 125 -17.64 -0.52 -18.00
C ILE A 125 -17.60 -0.28 -19.50
N PHE A 126 -18.01 0.92 -19.93
CA PHE A 126 -18.05 1.35 -21.34
C PHE A 126 -18.53 0.25 -22.32
N PRO A 127 -19.76 -0.28 -22.17
CA PRO A 127 -20.17 -1.49 -22.88
C PRO A 127 -20.11 -1.39 -24.40
N ARG A 128 -20.40 -0.22 -24.97
CA ARG A 128 -20.35 0.02 -26.42
C ARG A 128 -18.96 -0.16 -27.02
N ILE A 129 -17.90 0.16 -26.27
CA ILE A 129 -16.52 0.16 -26.78
C ILE A 129 -15.74 -1.02 -26.25
N LEU A 130 -15.88 -1.34 -24.97
CA LEU A 130 -15.11 -2.40 -24.32
C LEU A 130 -15.75 -3.79 -24.43
N LYS A 131 -16.98 -3.87 -24.99
CA LYS A 131 -17.74 -5.11 -25.22
C LYS A 131 -17.89 -5.98 -23.95
N GLY A 132 -17.85 -5.35 -22.78
CA GLY A 132 -18.09 -5.98 -21.47
C GLY A 132 -16.90 -6.72 -20.85
N CYS A 133 -17.08 -7.11 -19.60
CA CYS A 133 -16.13 -7.90 -18.81
C CYS A 133 -16.87 -8.80 -17.82
N LYS A 134 -16.18 -9.84 -17.32
CA LYS A 134 -16.63 -10.66 -16.20
C LYS A 134 -16.06 -10.10 -14.90
N TRP A 135 -16.92 -9.91 -13.91
CA TRP A 135 -16.51 -9.55 -12.54
C TRP A 135 -16.31 -10.81 -11.70
N THR A 136 -15.36 -10.80 -10.78
CA THR A 136 -15.23 -11.90 -9.78
C THR A 136 -16.23 -11.79 -8.65
N GLU A 137 -16.66 -10.56 -8.36
CA GLU A 137 -17.62 -10.23 -7.33
C GLU A 137 -18.58 -9.20 -7.91
N GLU A 138 -19.83 -9.20 -7.46
CA GLU A 138 -20.80 -8.22 -7.93
C GLU A 138 -20.40 -6.80 -7.50
N ALA A 139 -20.53 -5.83 -8.41
CA ALA A 139 -20.31 -4.44 -8.06
C ALA A 139 -21.45 -3.95 -7.14
N PRO A 140 -21.14 -3.18 -6.07
CA PRO A 140 -22.13 -2.62 -5.17
C PRO A 140 -23.17 -1.76 -5.91
N LYS A 141 -24.40 -1.70 -5.42
CA LYS A 141 -25.48 -0.91 -6.05
C LYS A 141 -25.12 0.59 -6.06
N GLU A 142 -24.45 1.04 -5.01
CA GLU A 142 -23.97 2.41 -4.79
C GLU A 142 -22.88 2.83 -5.77
N ALA A 143 -22.23 1.87 -6.44
CA ALA A 143 -21.22 2.16 -7.46
C ALA A 143 -21.84 2.61 -8.79
N VAL A 144 -23.11 2.32 -9.03
CA VAL A 144 -23.82 2.72 -10.25
C VAL A 144 -23.87 4.25 -10.33
N GLY A 145 -23.60 4.80 -11.51
CA GLY A 145 -23.57 6.26 -11.69
C GLY A 145 -22.29 6.94 -11.17
N GLN A 146 -21.44 6.23 -10.42
CA GLN A 146 -20.23 6.78 -9.82
C GLN A 146 -18.99 6.55 -10.69
N THR A 147 -17.93 7.30 -10.39
CA THR A 147 -16.62 7.13 -11.01
C THR A 147 -15.97 5.81 -10.62
N VAL A 148 -15.44 5.08 -11.60
CA VAL A 148 -14.70 3.84 -11.42
C VAL A 148 -13.29 4.00 -11.98
N ILE A 149 -12.28 3.55 -11.25
CA ILE A 149 -10.90 3.54 -11.74
C ILE A 149 -10.53 2.12 -12.14
N VAL A 150 -10.25 1.91 -13.42
CA VAL A 150 -9.79 0.63 -13.94
C VAL A 150 -8.28 0.63 -13.96
N THR A 151 -7.66 -0.35 -13.31
CA THR A 151 -6.21 -0.48 -13.20
C THR A 151 -5.75 -1.79 -13.82
N TYR A 152 -4.64 -1.75 -14.55
CA TYR A 152 -3.91 -2.93 -15.03
C TYR A 152 -2.53 -2.99 -14.37
N THR A 153 -2.22 -4.09 -13.70
CA THR A 153 -0.93 -4.30 -13.01
C THR A 153 -0.63 -5.78 -12.92
N ASN A 154 0.62 -6.21 -13.17
CA ASN A 154 1.03 -7.62 -13.08
C ASN A 154 0.12 -8.58 -13.88
N SER A 155 -0.27 -8.20 -15.11
CA SER A 155 -1.23 -8.96 -15.93
C SER A 155 -2.62 -9.13 -15.29
N GLN A 156 -3.02 -8.16 -14.46
CA GLN A 156 -4.28 -8.17 -13.77
C GLN A 156 -5.04 -6.84 -13.87
N TRP A 157 -6.17 -6.86 -14.59
CA TRP A 157 -7.28 -5.90 -14.49
C TRP A 157 -8.02 -5.92 -13.15
N LYS A 158 -8.17 -4.74 -12.54
CA LYS A 158 -8.94 -4.51 -11.32
C LYS A 158 -9.77 -3.23 -11.47
N ALA A 159 -11.03 -3.25 -11.03
CA ALA A 159 -11.89 -2.08 -10.96
C ALA A 159 -12.02 -1.61 -9.51
N CYS A 160 -11.73 -0.35 -9.26
CA CYS A 160 -11.96 0.30 -7.98
C CYS A 160 -13.31 1.02 -8.02
N VAL A 161 -14.27 0.52 -7.24
CA VAL A 161 -15.64 1.03 -7.14
C VAL A 161 -15.88 1.64 -5.77
N LYS A 162 -16.79 2.61 -5.68
CA LYS A 162 -17.22 3.17 -4.39
C LYS A 162 -18.12 2.17 -3.65
N LEU A 163 -17.99 2.13 -2.34
CA LEU A 163 -18.82 1.33 -1.43
C LEU A 163 -19.16 2.16 -0.21
N ASN A 164 -20.45 2.32 0.06
CA ASN A 164 -20.90 2.91 1.33
C ASN A 164 -21.02 1.77 2.33
N GLN A 165 -20.40 1.94 3.49
CA GLN A 165 -20.51 0.97 4.57
C GLN A 165 -21.01 1.67 5.82
N SER A 166 -22.05 1.09 6.43
CA SER A 166 -22.45 1.42 7.79
C SER A 166 -21.44 0.83 8.77
N VAL A 167 -20.96 1.67 9.68
CA VAL A 167 -20.05 1.26 10.74
C VAL A 167 -20.81 1.40 12.05
N GLU A 168 -21.05 0.29 12.70
CA GLU A 168 -21.49 0.28 14.09
C GLU A 168 -20.26 0.47 14.96
N GLN A 169 -20.22 1.55 15.73
CA GLN A 169 -19.16 1.73 16.71
C GLN A 169 -19.41 0.77 17.87
N THR A 170 -18.65 -0.32 17.94
CA THR A 170 -18.62 -1.16 19.15
C THR A 170 -17.90 -0.35 20.24
N LYS A 171 -18.67 0.32 21.11
CA LYS A 171 -18.11 0.89 22.34
C LYS A 171 -17.86 -0.26 23.31
N THR A 172 -16.61 -0.73 23.36
CA THR A 172 -16.18 -1.69 24.38
C THR A 172 -16.25 -1.02 25.76
N GLN A 173 -16.64 -1.75 26.81
CA GLN A 173 -16.75 -1.22 28.18
C GLN A 173 -15.39 -0.72 28.74
N SER A 174 -14.28 -1.27 28.23
CA SER A 174 -12.90 -0.88 28.56
C SER A 174 -12.10 -0.63 27.29
N LEU A 175 -11.28 0.43 27.28
CA LEU A 175 -10.44 0.78 26.14
C LEU A 175 -9.36 -0.28 25.90
N SER A 176 -9.42 -0.98 24.76
CA SER A 176 -8.40 -1.96 24.36
C SER A 176 -7.28 -1.29 23.57
N ILE A 177 -6.06 -1.28 24.11
CA ILE A 177 -4.87 -0.67 23.49
C ILE A 177 -3.88 -1.76 23.09
N VAL A 178 -3.34 -1.68 21.87
CA VAL A 178 -2.30 -2.59 21.38
C VAL A 178 -1.11 -1.83 20.80
N ALA A 179 0.10 -2.26 21.14
CA ALA A 179 1.34 -1.76 20.58
C ALA A 179 1.95 -2.75 19.58
N LEU A 180 2.41 -2.23 18.45
CA LEU A 180 2.90 -3.02 17.33
C LEU A 180 4.43 -2.90 17.21
N ASP A 181 5.14 -4.00 16.99
CA ASP A 181 6.56 -4.02 16.58
C ASP A 181 6.76 -4.72 15.22
N PRO A 182 7.04 -3.98 14.13
CA PRO A 182 7.21 -4.53 12.78
C PRO A 182 8.59 -5.18 12.61
N GLY A 183 8.60 -6.38 12.00
CA GLY A 183 9.83 -7.15 11.81
C GLY A 183 9.90 -7.88 10.48
N VAL A 184 11.06 -8.51 10.22
CA VAL A 184 11.29 -9.32 9.01
C VAL A 184 11.14 -10.82 9.27
N ARG A 185 11.49 -11.30 10.47
CA ARG A 185 11.33 -12.72 10.87
C ARG A 185 9.88 -13.01 11.23
N THR A 186 9.35 -12.17 12.10
CA THR A 186 7.94 -12.03 12.45
C THR A 186 7.48 -10.76 11.76
N PHE A 187 6.44 -10.83 10.93
CA PHE A 187 5.98 -9.65 10.18
C PHE A 187 5.55 -8.53 11.13
N GLN A 188 4.80 -8.88 12.16
CA GLN A 188 4.28 -7.95 13.15
C GLN A 188 4.13 -8.66 14.49
N THR A 189 4.66 -8.10 15.56
CA THR A 189 4.31 -8.50 16.93
C THR A 189 3.36 -7.46 17.50
N ALA A 190 2.30 -7.91 18.15
CA ALA A 190 1.30 -7.09 18.82
C ALA A 190 1.33 -7.40 20.31
N LEU A 191 1.36 -6.37 21.14
CA LEU A 191 1.33 -6.48 22.59
C LEU A 191 0.19 -5.64 23.16
N SER A 192 -0.71 -6.33 23.87
CA SER A 192 -1.75 -5.80 24.73
C SER A 192 -1.29 -5.88 26.20
N PHE A 193 -2.10 -5.38 27.13
CA PHE A 193 -1.86 -5.55 28.57
C PHE A 193 -1.93 -7.00 29.03
N ASP A 194 -2.78 -7.80 28.39
CA ASP A 194 -3.13 -9.17 28.77
C ASP A 194 -2.56 -10.24 27.81
N SER A 195 -2.12 -9.86 26.62
CA SER A 195 -1.77 -10.81 25.57
C SER A 195 -0.69 -10.28 24.62
N ALA A 196 0.08 -11.21 24.04
CA ALA A 196 1.06 -10.94 23.01
C ALA A 196 0.84 -11.89 21.83
N VAL A 197 0.72 -11.35 20.62
CA VAL A 197 0.45 -12.10 19.40
C VAL A 197 1.53 -11.82 18.36
N SER A 198 2.02 -12.87 17.71
CA SER A 198 3.01 -12.77 16.64
C SER A 198 2.39 -13.18 15.31
N TYR A 199 2.47 -12.30 14.32
CA TYR A 199 1.91 -12.52 13.00
C TYR A 199 3.00 -12.77 11.96
N GLY A 200 2.74 -13.73 11.07
CA GLY A 200 3.57 -13.96 9.88
C GLY A 200 4.99 -14.43 10.20
N GLU A 201 5.18 -15.17 11.29
CA GLU A 201 6.46 -15.83 11.57
C GLU A 201 6.82 -16.78 10.43
N GLY A 202 8.07 -16.72 9.95
CA GLY A 202 8.57 -17.59 8.87
C GLY A 202 8.04 -17.25 7.47
N PHE A 203 6.98 -16.44 7.35
CA PHE A 203 6.28 -16.14 6.10
C PHE A 203 7.19 -15.73 4.94
N VAL A 204 8.20 -14.90 5.22
CA VAL A 204 9.18 -14.48 4.20
C VAL A 204 9.94 -15.68 3.65
N ASN A 205 10.48 -16.53 4.51
CA ASN A 205 11.28 -17.69 4.09
C ASN A 205 10.41 -18.75 3.42
N ASP A 206 9.22 -19.01 3.94
CA ASP A 206 8.41 -20.14 3.51
C ASP A 206 7.58 -19.83 2.26
N ARG A 207 7.15 -18.58 2.11
CA ARG A 207 6.23 -18.17 1.03
C ARG A 207 6.88 -17.22 0.02
N LEU A 208 7.66 -16.23 0.47
CA LEU A 208 8.19 -15.21 -0.43
C LEU A 208 9.52 -15.61 -1.09
N VAL A 209 10.45 -16.23 -0.35
CA VAL A 209 11.77 -16.62 -0.87
C VAL A 209 11.67 -17.57 -2.08
N PRO A 210 10.82 -18.63 -2.09
CA PRO A 210 10.68 -19.49 -3.27
C PRO A 210 10.27 -18.71 -4.53
N LEU A 211 9.31 -17.80 -4.38
CA LEU A 211 8.84 -16.94 -5.48
C LEU A 211 9.89 -15.92 -5.91
N MET A 212 10.70 -15.44 -4.97
CA MET A 212 11.83 -14.54 -5.25
C MET A 212 12.91 -15.23 -6.09
N LEU A 213 13.23 -16.49 -5.78
CA LEU A 213 14.17 -17.29 -6.55
C LEU A 213 13.64 -17.61 -7.95
N GLU A 214 12.36 -17.99 -8.06
CA GLU A 214 11.70 -18.18 -9.36
C GLU A 214 11.76 -16.89 -10.20
N LEU A 215 11.46 -15.74 -9.59
CA LEU A 215 11.51 -14.45 -10.26
C LEU A 215 12.92 -14.12 -10.76
N ASP A 216 13.96 -14.40 -9.98
CA ASP A 216 15.36 -14.17 -10.38
C ASP A 216 15.75 -15.03 -11.59
N ALA A 217 15.35 -16.31 -11.60
CA ALA A 217 15.58 -17.21 -12.72
C ALA A 217 14.89 -16.69 -14.00
N LEU A 218 13.64 -16.23 -13.89
CA LEU A 218 12.89 -15.66 -15.01
C LEU A 218 13.49 -14.36 -15.53
N LEU A 219 13.94 -13.46 -14.63
CA LEU A 219 14.60 -12.22 -15.00
C LEU A 219 15.92 -12.48 -15.71
N SER A 220 16.73 -13.41 -15.18
CA SER A 220 17.98 -13.84 -15.83
C SER A 220 17.73 -14.42 -17.23
N ALA A 221 16.71 -15.28 -17.38
CA ALA A 221 16.33 -15.84 -18.68
C ALA A 221 15.87 -14.75 -19.67
N ARG A 222 15.10 -13.75 -19.20
CA ARG A 222 14.67 -12.62 -20.01
C ARG A 222 15.85 -11.76 -20.47
N ASP A 223 16.79 -11.48 -19.57
CA ASP A 223 17.92 -10.61 -19.85
C ASP A 223 18.89 -11.25 -20.85
N LYS A 224 19.02 -12.59 -20.85
CA LYS A 224 19.71 -13.34 -21.92
C LYS A 224 19.05 -13.13 -23.28
N LEU A 225 17.71 -13.24 -23.36
CA LEU A 225 16.96 -13.03 -24.60
C LEU A 225 16.98 -11.59 -25.10
N HIS A 226 17.21 -10.60 -24.23
CA HIS A 226 17.35 -9.22 -24.68
C HIS A 226 18.60 -8.97 -25.52
N ARG A 227 19.59 -9.87 -25.47
CA ARG A 227 20.80 -9.83 -26.30
C ARG A 227 20.60 -10.48 -27.68
N GLU A 228 19.51 -11.23 -27.84
CA GLU A 228 19.14 -11.86 -29.11
C GLU A 228 18.48 -10.86 -30.05
N ASP A 229 18.49 -11.19 -31.34
CA ASP A 229 17.79 -10.41 -32.35
C ASP A 229 16.26 -10.47 -32.15
N LYS A 230 15.66 -9.31 -31.88
CA LYS A 230 14.23 -9.14 -31.61
C LYS A 230 13.37 -9.19 -32.87
N SER A 231 13.96 -9.21 -34.06
CA SER A 231 13.23 -9.40 -35.32
C SER A 231 12.58 -10.79 -35.36
N LYS A 232 13.28 -11.81 -34.80
CA LYS A 232 12.91 -13.22 -34.82
C LYS A 232 11.62 -13.48 -34.03
N GLN A 233 10.66 -14.12 -34.69
CA GLN A 233 9.33 -14.39 -34.11
C GLN A 233 9.42 -15.22 -32.82
N TRP A 234 10.26 -16.27 -32.79
CA TRP A 234 10.43 -17.10 -31.59
C TRP A 234 10.96 -16.32 -30.38
N VAL A 235 11.80 -15.28 -30.60
CA VAL A 235 12.30 -14.41 -29.52
C VAL A 235 11.17 -13.57 -28.95
N LYS A 236 10.32 -12.99 -29.81
CA LYS A 236 9.13 -12.22 -29.40
C LYS A 236 8.17 -13.07 -28.57
N ASP A 237 7.88 -14.29 -29.05
CA ASP A 237 6.96 -15.21 -28.37
C ASP A 237 7.53 -15.69 -27.02
N ARG A 238 8.82 -15.99 -26.97
CA ARG A 238 9.50 -16.39 -25.73
C ARG A 238 9.56 -15.25 -24.72
N LEU A 239 9.86 -14.03 -25.15
CA LEU A 239 9.81 -12.84 -24.30
C LEU A 239 8.41 -12.58 -23.75
N LYS A 240 7.37 -12.71 -24.59
CA LYS A 240 5.97 -12.59 -24.19
C LYS A 240 5.61 -13.63 -23.12
N ASN A 241 6.02 -14.88 -23.30
CA ASN A 241 5.80 -15.94 -22.32
C ASN A 241 6.51 -15.66 -20.99
N ILE A 242 7.81 -15.30 -21.02
CA ILE A 242 8.57 -15.00 -19.80
C ILE A 242 7.98 -13.79 -19.07
N ASN A 243 7.62 -12.73 -19.79
CA ASN A 243 6.99 -11.55 -19.19
C ASN A 243 5.64 -11.90 -18.52
N ARG A 244 4.83 -12.78 -19.15
CA ARG A 244 3.61 -13.31 -18.52
C ARG A 244 3.91 -14.09 -17.25
N ARG A 245 4.93 -14.96 -17.24
CA ARG A 245 5.35 -15.71 -16.04
C ARG A 245 5.83 -14.78 -14.93
N ILE A 246 6.69 -13.80 -15.26
CA ILE A 246 7.15 -12.76 -14.32
C ILE A 246 5.95 -12.04 -13.69
N ALA A 247 4.98 -11.64 -14.51
CA ALA A 247 3.77 -10.97 -14.03
C ALA A 247 2.95 -11.85 -13.09
N LYS A 248 2.80 -13.15 -13.39
CA LYS A 248 2.13 -14.13 -12.52
C LYS A 248 2.83 -14.27 -11.16
N VAL A 249 4.15 -14.41 -11.14
CA VAL A 249 4.94 -14.53 -9.89
C VAL A 249 4.81 -13.27 -9.06
N ARG A 250 4.94 -12.08 -9.68
CA ARG A 250 4.74 -10.78 -8.98
C ARG A 250 3.32 -10.63 -8.44
N ALA A 251 2.31 -11.04 -9.20
CA ALA A 251 0.92 -11.03 -8.75
C ALA A 251 0.72 -11.97 -7.54
N ARG A 252 1.33 -13.16 -7.56
CA ARG A 252 1.27 -14.11 -6.45
C ARG A 252 1.93 -13.56 -5.19
N GLN A 253 3.14 -13.00 -5.31
CA GLN A 253 3.81 -12.33 -4.19
C GLN A 253 2.93 -11.21 -3.61
N GLN A 254 2.38 -10.36 -4.47
CA GLN A 254 1.54 -9.25 -4.03
C GLN A 254 0.25 -9.74 -3.33
N ASN A 255 -0.38 -10.78 -3.86
CA ASN A 255 -1.60 -11.34 -3.28
C ASN A 255 -1.34 -11.99 -1.92
N LEU A 256 -0.23 -12.71 -1.74
CA LEU A 256 0.14 -13.31 -0.46
C LEU A 256 0.38 -12.23 0.60
N VAL A 257 1.11 -11.17 0.25
CA VAL A 257 1.36 -10.04 1.15
C VAL A 257 0.07 -9.26 1.44
N ASP A 258 -0.78 -9.03 0.43
CA ASP A 258 -2.06 -8.36 0.62
C ASP A 258 -3.04 -9.17 1.50
N ASP A 259 -3.02 -10.50 1.40
CA ASP A 259 -3.79 -11.40 2.27
C ASP A 259 -3.28 -11.33 3.71
N LEU A 260 -1.96 -11.45 3.92
CA LEU A 260 -1.34 -11.28 5.24
C LEU A 260 -1.72 -9.93 5.86
N HIS A 261 -1.55 -8.83 5.12
CA HIS A 261 -1.88 -7.50 5.60
C HIS A 261 -3.34 -7.36 5.99
N ARG A 262 -4.26 -7.93 5.18
CA ARG A 262 -5.69 -7.82 5.46
C ARG A 262 -6.11 -8.62 6.67
N ARG A 263 -5.60 -9.85 6.82
CA ARG A 263 -5.91 -10.69 7.98
C ARG A 263 -5.40 -10.06 9.27
N VAL A 264 -4.14 -9.62 9.28
CA VAL A 264 -3.56 -8.95 10.46
C VAL A 264 -4.29 -7.65 10.77
N ALA A 265 -4.54 -6.80 9.77
CA ALA A 265 -5.26 -5.55 10.01
C ALA A 265 -6.69 -5.79 10.49
N TYR A 266 -7.39 -6.81 9.97
CA TYR A 266 -8.74 -7.16 10.40
C TYR A 266 -8.76 -7.65 11.85
N ASP A 267 -7.83 -8.53 12.22
CA ASP A 267 -7.70 -9.02 13.60
C ASP A 267 -7.45 -7.85 14.58
N LEU A 268 -6.51 -6.96 14.25
CA LEU A 268 -6.18 -5.80 15.08
C LEU A 268 -7.37 -4.85 15.27
N VAL A 269 -8.12 -4.52 14.21
CA VAL A 269 -9.27 -3.60 14.31
C VAL A 269 -10.51 -4.26 14.91
N SER A 270 -10.57 -5.59 14.94
CA SER A 270 -11.66 -6.33 15.57
C SER A 270 -11.48 -6.42 17.08
N ASN A 271 -10.23 -6.58 17.55
CA ASN A 271 -9.93 -6.85 18.96
C ASN A 271 -9.50 -5.61 19.75
N HIS A 272 -9.10 -4.52 19.07
CA HIS A 272 -8.53 -3.34 19.73
C HIS A 272 -9.16 -2.03 19.27
N ASP A 273 -9.22 -1.06 20.19
CA ASP A 273 -9.78 0.28 19.96
C ASP A 273 -8.72 1.29 19.52
N VAL A 274 -7.54 1.20 20.14
CA VAL A 274 -6.38 2.05 19.87
C VAL A 274 -5.18 1.20 19.48
N ILE A 275 -4.63 1.46 18.30
CA ILE A 275 -3.51 0.71 17.74
C ILE A 275 -2.31 1.65 17.59
N LEU A 276 -1.24 1.37 18.34
CA LEU A 276 0.00 2.13 18.29
C LEU A 276 0.93 1.50 17.25
N LEU A 277 1.17 2.23 16.16
CA LEU A 277 1.99 1.78 15.05
C LEU A 277 3.29 2.59 14.98
N PRO A 278 4.47 1.99 15.20
CA PRO A 278 5.74 2.71 15.13
C PRO A 278 6.07 3.17 13.70
N THR A 279 6.83 4.25 13.60
CA THR A 279 7.33 4.79 12.34
C THR A 279 8.42 3.93 11.73
N PHE A 280 8.04 2.87 11.01
CA PHE A 280 9.00 1.96 10.39
C PHE A 280 9.69 2.57 9.15
N GLU A 281 10.87 3.16 9.33
CA GLU A 281 11.62 3.87 8.29
C GLU A 281 12.41 2.94 7.35
N THR A 282 11.68 2.11 6.59
CA THR A 282 12.27 1.13 5.65
C THR A 282 13.30 1.73 4.69
N LYS A 283 13.09 2.98 4.23
CA LYS A 283 14.02 3.65 3.30
C LYS A 283 15.41 3.86 3.94
N GLN A 284 15.47 4.26 5.21
CA GLN A 284 16.73 4.42 5.92
C GLN A 284 17.39 3.06 6.21
N MET A 285 16.59 2.05 6.56
CA MET A 285 17.12 0.70 6.86
C MET A 285 17.70 -0.03 5.64
N VAL A 286 17.21 0.29 4.45
CA VAL A 286 17.60 -0.34 3.18
C VAL A 286 18.73 0.42 2.47
N SER A 287 18.98 1.68 2.83
CA SER A 287 20.00 2.51 2.18
C SER A 287 21.40 1.94 2.41
N ARG A 288 22.29 2.22 1.45
CA ARG A 288 23.72 1.97 1.62
C ARG A 288 24.30 3.21 2.30
N ARG A 289 25.29 3.02 3.18
CA ARG A 289 26.08 4.17 3.66
C ARG A 289 27.00 4.63 2.53
N ASP A 290 27.00 5.92 2.26
CA ASP A 290 27.66 6.52 1.11
C ASP A 290 29.17 6.30 1.12
N GLU A 291 29.78 6.25 2.30
CA GLU A 291 31.24 6.19 2.47
C GLU A 291 31.86 4.80 2.19
N THR A 292 31.13 3.71 2.43
CA THR A 292 31.71 2.34 2.38
C THR A 292 31.03 1.41 1.41
N ARG A 293 29.93 1.83 0.75
CA ARG A 293 28.99 0.99 -0.04
C ARG A 293 28.48 -0.27 0.71
N LYS A 294 28.83 -0.44 1.99
CA LYS A 294 28.40 -1.54 2.85
C LYS A 294 27.02 -1.23 3.43
N ARG A 295 26.15 -2.24 3.44
CA ARG A 295 24.82 -2.16 4.05
C ARG A 295 24.91 -2.60 5.50
N PHE A 296 24.14 -1.95 6.37
CA PHE A 296 23.95 -2.43 7.75
C PHE A 296 23.23 -3.79 7.77
N LEU A 297 22.18 -3.93 6.95
CA LEU A 297 21.42 -5.17 6.82
C LEU A 297 21.92 -6.06 5.67
N ARG A 298 21.86 -7.38 5.87
CA ARG A 298 22.18 -8.39 4.85
C ARG A 298 21.19 -8.30 3.68
N ARG A 299 21.64 -8.64 2.46
CA ARG A 299 20.82 -8.58 1.22
C ARG A 299 19.52 -9.38 1.33
N LYS A 300 19.55 -10.57 1.96
CA LYS A 300 18.36 -11.41 2.18
C LYS A 300 17.33 -10.69 3.07
N THR A 301 17.76 -10.10 4.18
CA THR A 301 16.91 -9.34 5.11
C THR A 301 16.28 -8.12 4.44
N VAL A 302 17.08 -7.34 3.69
CA VAL A 302 16.59 -6.20 2.91
C VAL A 302 15.52 -6.63 1.92
N ARG A 303 15.73 -7.74 1.20
CA ARG A 303 14.77 -8.26 0.24
C ARG A 303 13.48 -8.72 0.91
N GLY A 304 13.58 -9.37 2.07
CA GLY A 304 12.44 -9.74 2.90
C GLY A 304 11.63 -8.51 3.34
N MET A 305 12.30 -7.49 3.89
CA MET A 305 11.69 -6.24 4.33
C MET A 305 10.95 -5.51 3.20
N LEU A 306 11.57 -5.41 2.02
CA LEU A 306 10.94 -4.81 0.84
C LEU A 306 9.77 -5.67 0.34
N GLY A 307 9.88 -7.00 0.44
CA GLY A 307 8.82 -7.94 0.08
C GLY A 307 7.58 -7.83 0.98
N LEU A 308 7.78 -7.60 2.28
CA LEU A 308 6.69 -7.41 3.25
C LEU A 308 5.98 -6.07 3.09
N ALA A 309 6.62 -5.04 2.52
CA ALA A 309 5.99 -3.76 2.22
C ALA A 309 5.24 -3.14 3.43
N HIS A 310 5.89 -3.03 4.59
CA HIS A 310 5.30 -2.49 5.84
C HIS A 310 4.63 -1.12 5.69
N TYR A 311 5.14 -0.25 4.81
CA TYR A 311 4.45 1.01 4.52
C TYR A 311 3.05 0.80 3.92
N LYS A 312 2.90 -0.19 3.04
CA LYS A 312 1.60 -0.58 2.49
C LYS A 312 0.69 -1.17 3.58
N PHE A 313 1.24 -1.92 4.52
CA PHE A 313 0.51 -2.39 5.70
C PHE A 313 0.00 -1.21 6.54
N LYS A 314 0.86 -0.23 6.85
CA LYS A 314 0.45 1.02 7.54
C LYS A 314 -0.75 1.69 6.87
N GLN A 315 -0.72 1.83 5.54
CA GLN A 315 -1.85 2.41 4.80
C GLN A 315 -3.11 1.53 4.87
N THR A 316 -2.95 0.21 4.80
CA THR A 316 -4.04 -0.76 4.91
C THR A 316 -4.68 -0.72 6.30
N LEU A 317 -3.87 -0.68 7.35
CA LEU A 317 -4.30 -0.61 8.74
C LEU A 317 -5.06 0.69 9.03
N LYS A 318 -4.53 1.85 8.59
CA LYS A 318 -5.24 3.13 8.73
C LYS A 318 -6.57 3.15 7.97
N TRP A 319 -6.60 2.56 6.77
CA TRP A 319 -7.83 2.44 6.00
C TRP A 319 -8.85 1.53 6.70
N MET A 320 -8.42 0.39 7.24
CA MET A 320 -9.29 -0.50 8.01
C MET A 320 -9.76 0.15 9.31
N ALA A 321 -8.88 0.82 10.04
CA ALA A 321 -9.26 1.53 11.26
C ALA A 321 -10.34 2.58 10.98
N LYS A 322 -10.19 3.37 9.92
CA LYS A 322 -11.25 4.30 9.47
C LYS A 322 -12.55 3.56 9.09
N LYS A 323 -12.45 2.40 8.45
CA LYS A 323 -13.59 1.55 8.07
C LYS A 323 -14.32 0.97 9.28
N TYR A 324 -13.64 0.74 10.41
CA TYR A 324 -14.21 0.13 11.62
C TYR A 324 -14.34 1.13 12.79
N GLY A 325 -14.12 2.42 12.55
CA GLY A 325 -14.19 3.45 13.60
C GLY A 325 -13.10 3.33 14.68
N LYS A 326 -11.96 2.70 14.37
CA LYS A 326 -10.83 2.52 15.30
C LYS A 326 -9.77 3.60 15.12
N THR A 327 -8.93 3.78 16.14
CA THR A 327 -7.87 4.80 16.14
C THR A 327 -6.49 4.18 15.92
N VAL A 328 -5.73 4.69 14.95
CA VAL A 328 -4.33 4.30 14.72
C VAL A 328 -3.42 5.49 14.97
N ILE A 329 -2.51 5.36 15.93
CA ILE A 329 -1.59 6.42 16.35
C ILE A 329 -0.19 6.05 15.84
N ASP A 330 0.43 6.98 15.11
CA ASP A 330 1.82 6.82 14.69
C ASP A 330 2.74 7.08 15.90
N ALA A 331 3.34 6.03 16.44
CA ALA A 331 4.29 6.12 17.55
C ALA A 331 5.70 6.44 17.03
N ASN A 332 6.39 7.38 17.68
CA ASN A 332 7.78 7.70 17.35
C ASN A 332 8.73 6.63 17.95
N GLU A 333 9.78 6.23 17.22
CA GLU A 333 10.68 5.11 17.52
C GLU A 333 11.84 5.41 18.50
N SER A 334 11.91 6.60 19.11
CA SER A 334 12.88 6.83 20.19
C SER A 334 12.68 5.78 21.30
N TYR A 335 13.71 4.97 21.59
CA TYR A 335 13.74 3.75 22.43
C TYR A 335 13.42 2.39 21.73
N THR A 336 14.12 2.11 20.62
CA THR A 336 14.15 0.80 19.93
C THR A 336 14.66 -0.35 20.83
N SER A 337 14.55 -1.60 20.33
CA SER A 337 14.94 -2.92 20.88
C SER A 337 16.24 -3.04 21.70
N LYS A 338 17.05 -1.97 21.78
CA LYS A 338 18.24 -1.82 22.63
C LYS A 338 17.97 -1.31 24.03
N THR A 339 16.84 -0.67 24.32
CA THR A 339 16.55 -0.13 25.66
C THR A 339 15.85 -1.17 26.51
N LEU A 340 16.56 -1.75 27.49
CA LEU A 340 16.03 -2.69 28.46
C LEU A 340 14.98 -2.05 29.37
N TRP A 341 14.21 -2.89 30.07
CA TRP A 341 13.11 -2.44 30.94
C TRP A 341 13.54 -1.60 32.15
N ASP A 342 14.82 -1.68 32.53
CA ASP A 342 15.45 -0.84 33.56
C ASP A 342 15.98 0.49 33.01
N GLY A 343 15.79 0.76 31.71
CA GLY A 343 16.30 1.96 31.03
C GLY A 343 17.74 1.84 30.52
N SER A 344 18.42 0.72 30.77
CA SER A 344 19.79 0.52 30.27
C SER A 344 19.81 0.26 28.75
N ILE A 345 20.87 0.70 28.07
CA ILE A 345 21.01 0.57 26.61
C ILE A 345 21.99 -0.56 26.29
N LEU A 346 21.49 -1.62 25.65
CA LEU A 346 22.30 -2.69 25.09
C LEU A 346 23.11 -2.19 23.89
N LYS A 347 24.44 -2.15 24.05
CA LYS A 347 25.38 -1.75 22.99
C LYS A 347 25.33 -2.68 21.77
N CYS A 348 25.12 -3.99 21.96
CA CYS A 348 25.16 -5.00 20.90
C CYS A 348 24.04 -6.06 21.01
N LEU A 349 22.90 -5.85 20.34
CA LEU A 349 21.85 -6.89 20.21
C LEU A 349 22.14 -7.93 19.12
N GLY A 350 22.90 -7.56 18.08
CA GLY A 350 23.10 -8.41 16.91
C GLY A 350 21.78 -8.84 16.26
N GLY A 351 21.75 -10.05 15.67
CA GLY A 351 20.57 -10.65 15.05
C GLY A 351 19.78 -11.60 15.97
N LYS A 352 20.01 -11.57 17.29
CA LYS A 352 19.40 -12.52 18.23
C LYS A 352 17.88 -12.32 18.32
N ALA A 353 17.15 -13.42 18.46
CA ALA A 353 15.68 -13.43 18.56
C ALA A 353 15.18 -13.15 19.99
N SER A 354 16.04 -13.33 20.98
CA SER A 354 15.76 -13.10 22.40
C SER A 354 16.79 -12.21 23.05
N ILE A 355 16.37 -11.57 24.14
CA ILE A 355 17.19 -10.73 25.02
C ILE A 355 17.21 -11.40 26.39
N LEU A 356 18.38 -11.49 27.01
CA LEU A 356 18.49 -11.87 28.43
C LEU A 356 18.31 -10.59 29.25
N PHE A 357 17.29 -10.56 30.11
CA PHE A 357 17.04 -9.47 31.03
C PHE A 357 16.84 -10.03 32.44
N GLN A 358 17.69 -9.62 33.39
CA GLN A 358 17.63 -10.04 34.80
C GLN A 358 17.47 -11.57 34.99
N GLY A 359 18.24 -12.36 34.24
CA GLY A 359 18.20 -13.83 34.30
C GLY A 359 17.06 -14.50 33.50
N SER A 360 16.12 -13.73 32.95
CA SER A 360 15.00 -14.23 32.14
C SER A 360 15.22 -14.01 30.64
N ILE A 361 14.86 -14.98 29.82
CA ILE A 361 14.95 -14.90 28.36
C ILE A 361 13.63 -14.36 27.81
N VAL A 362 13.68 -13.18 27.19
CA VAL A 362 12.51 -12.49 26.66
C VAL A 362 12.59 -12.41 25.14
N ASN A 363 11.46 -12.60 24.44
CA ASN A 363 11.40 -12.38 23.00
C ASN A 363 11.64 -10.88 22.68
N ARG A 364 12.58 -10.62 21.76
CA ARG A 364 12.99 -9.26 21.40
C ARG A 364 11.86 -8.43 20.79
N ASP A 365 11.02 -9.03 19.96
CA ASP A 365 9.97 -8.32 19.24
C ASP A 365 8.81 -7.96 20.22
N ILE A 366 8.54 -8.82 21.21
CA ILE A 366 7.62 -8.51 22.34
C ILE A 366 8.17 -7.34 23.17
N HIS A 367 9.46 -7.38 23.47
CA HIS A 367 10.13 -6.33 24.21
C HIS A 367 10.08 -4.99 23.46
N GLY A 368 10.26 -4.99 22.13
CA GLY A 368 10.09 -3.80 21.29
C GLY A 368 8.69 -3.21 21.38
N ALA A 369 7.65 -4.04 21.25
CA ALA A 369 6.26 -3.61 21.37
C ALA A 369 5.94 -3.03 22.77
N ARG A 370 6.51 -3.61 23.83
CA ARG A 370 6.35 -3.11 25.21
C ARG A 370 6.91 -1.70 25.39
N ASN A 371 8.10 -1.42 24.86
CA ASN A 371 8.71 -0.10 24.97
C ASN A 371 7.84 0.98 24.29
N ILE A 372 7.21 0.63 23.17
CA ILE A 372 6.27 1.51 22.47
C ILE A 372 5.04 1.81 23.34
N LEU A 373 4.46 0.77 23.97
CA LEU A 373 3.30 0.92 24.85
C LEU A 373 3.62 1.80 26.07
N ILE A 374 4.71 1.52 26.78
CA ILE A 374 5.14 2.28 27.96
C ILE A 374 5.28 3.75 27.61
N ARG A 375 5.99 4.07 26.52
CA ARG A 375 6.20 5.45 26.08
C ARG A 375 4.90 6.18 25.80
N PHE A 376 3.97 5.50 25.12
CA PHE A 376 2.66 6.09 24.84
C PHE A 376 1.93 6.43 26.14
N LEU A 377 1.89 5.50 27.09
CA LEU A 377 1.25 5.70 28.39
C LEU A 377 1.92 6.84 29.18
N THR A 378 3.25 6.89 29.22
CA THR A 378 3.98 7.99 29.89
C THR A 378 3.59 9.34 29.29
N LYS A 379 3.55 9.48 27.96
CA LYS A 379 3.13 10.73 27.32
C LYS A 379 1.68 11.11 27.58
N VAL A 380 0.79 10.13 27.62
CA VAL A 380 -0.62 10.36 27.95
C VAL A 380 -0.72 10.84 29.40
N ILE A 381 -0.01 10.20 30.33
CA ILE A 381 0.05 10.61 31.73
C ILE A 381 0.64 12.03 31.85
N ASP A 382 1.75 12.35 31.18
CA ASP A 382 2.36 13.68 31.21
C ASP A 382 1.41 14.77 30.69
N GLY A 383 0.58 14.44 29.69
CA GLY A 383 -0.42 15.35 29.14
C GLY A 383 -1.68 15.49 30.01
N LEU A 384 -1.97 14.52 30.86
CA LEU A 384 -3.10 14.52 31.79
C LEU A 384 -2.70 15.02 33.19
N SER A 385 -1.42 14.94 33.55
CA SER A 385 -0.87 15.49 34.78
C SER A 385 -0.95 17.01 34.73
N PRO A 386 -1.51 17.67 35.75
CA PRO A 386 -1.36 19.10 35.92
C PRO A 386 0.13 19.45 35.91
N GLN A 387 0.50 20.58 35.29
CA GLN A 387 1.87 21.11 35.35
C GLN A 387 2.29 21.21 36.82
N GLY A 388 3.09 20.26 37.31
CA GLY A 388 3.52 20.18 38.72
C GLY A 388 3.34 18.83 39.44
N ALA A 389 2.80 17.77 38.82
CA ALA A 389 2.72 16.47 39.48
C ALA A 389 4.04 15.67 39.39
N TYR A 390 4.48 15.12 40.53
CA TYR A 390 5.72 14.36 40.72
C TYR A 390 5.96 13.24 39.69
N PRO A 391 7.22 12.94 39.33
CA PRO A 391 7.52 11.86 38.39
C PRO A 391 7.07 10.52 38.97
N LEU A 392 6.14 9.86 38.26
CA LEU A 392 5.73 8.48 38.53
C LEU A 392 6.96 7.57 38.37
N ASN A 393 7.45 7.05 39.49
CA ASN A 393 8.57 6.12 39.53
C ASN A 393 8.07 4.74 39.09
N ILE A 394 8.06 4.48 37.78
CA ILE A 394 7.54 3.26 37.13
C ILE A 394 8.37 1.99 37.49
N THR A 395 9.39 2.11 38.34
CA THR A 395 10.24 1.00 38.79
C THR A 395 9.67 0.16 39.94
N LYS A 396 8.54 0.55 40.58
CA LYS A 396 7.92 -0.28 41.64
C LYS A 396 7.11 -1.44 41.05
N ALA A 397 7.78 -2.60 40.91
CA ALA A 397 7.38 -4.00 41.12
C ALA A 397 5.98 -4.55 40.68
N GLY A 398 5.03 -3.74 40.21
CA GLY A 398 3.68 -4.21 39.81
C GLY A 398 3.56 -4.67 38.34
N PHE A 399 4.59 -4.46 37.53
CA PHE A 399 4.61 -4.78 36.09
C PHE A 399 5.47 -6.02 35.74
N CYS A 400 5.96 -6.74 36.74
CA CYS A 400 6.85 -7.90 36.59
C CYS A 400 6.11 -9.23 36.36
N GLY A 401 4.77 -9.22 36.29
CA GLY A 401 3.94 -10.43 36.26
C GLY A 401 3.57 -10.98 34.88
N PHE A 402 4.18 -10.52 33.78
CA PHE A 402 3.83 -11.00 32.44
C PHE A 402 5.06 -11.46 31.66
N GLY A 403 5.23 -12.78 31.58
CA GLY A 403 6.28 -13.40 30.78
C GLY A 403 6.89 -14.67 31.36
N VAL A 404 6.12 -15.54 31.99
CA VAL A 404 6.50 -16.97 32.13
C VAL A 404 5.41 -17.79 31.46
N PHE A 405 5.57 -18.02 30.17
CA PHE A 405 4.91 -19.15 29.52
C PHE A 405 5.94 -20.27 29.43
N LYS A 406 5.57 -21.45 29.93
CA LYS A 406 6.31 -22.71 29.71
C LYS A 406 6.50 -22.98 28.22
#